data_AF-A0A150I2Z3-F1
#
_entry.id   AF-A0A150I2Z3-F1
#
_cell.length_a   1.000
_cell.length_b   1.000
_cell.length_c   1.000
_cell.angle_alpha   90.00
_cell.angle_beta   90.00
_cell.angle_gamma   90.00
#
_symmetry.space_group_name_H-M   'P 1'
#
loop_
_entity.id
_entity.type
_entity.pdbx_description
1 polymer ?
#
loop_
_entity_poly.entity_id
_entity_poly.type
_entity_poly.pdbx_seq_one_letter_code
_entity_poly.pdbx_strand_id
1 'polypeptide(L)'
;MTNYLSQSQIKRLVHQRDNKPKQPKYGNHKVVVDGEKVADSQHEYRRLNELKVLQRVGEIKDLQTQVRYNLIPAQKICGEKVRGTDYIADFVYWTKDDQFICEDAKGHKTADYIIKRKLMKLIHNIDVVEV
;
A
#
# COMPACT_ATOMS: atom_id res chain seq x y z
N MET A 1 -42.83 -6.07 -26.20
CA MET A 1 -41.79 -5.03 -26.08
C MET A 1 -41.26 -5.07 -24.68
N THR A 2 -40.04 -5.58 -24.48
CA THR A 2 -39.45 -5.78 -23.15
C THR A 2 -38.78 -4.49 -22.71
N ASN A 3 -39.28 -3.87 -21.63
CA ASN A 3 -38.70 -2.66 -21.05
C ASN A 3 -37.41 -3.03 -20.32
N TYR A 4 -36.25 -2.70 -20.90
CA TYR A 4 -34.97 -2.79 -20.22
C TYR A 4 -34.67 -1.49 -19.46
N LEU A 5 -34.23 -1.64 -18.21
CA LEU A 5 -33.75 -0.52 -17.40
C LEU A 5 -32.45 0.04 -17.98
N SER A 6 -32.35 1.37 -18.03
CA SER A 6 -31.14 2.03 -18.51
C SER A 6 -29.98 1.89 -17.53
N GLN A 7 -28.75 1.99 -18.03
CA GLN A 7 -27.52 1.89 -17.23
C GLN A 7 -27.49 2.89 -16.05
N SER A 8 -28.15 4.04 -16.18
CA SER A 8 -28.27 5.03 -15.11
C SER A 8 -29.30 4.64 -14.05
N GLN A 9 -30.38 3.94 -14.43
CA GLN A 9 -31.34 3.36 -13.48
C GLN A 9 -30.71 2.20 -12.69
N ILE A 10 -29.92 1.36 -13.36
CA ILE A 10 -29.16 0.27 -12.71
C ILE A 10 -28.15 0.82 -11.71
N LYS A 11 -27.35 1.83 -12.08
CA LYS A 11 -26.41 2.49 -11.16
C LYS A 11 -27.08 3.07 -9.91
N ARG A 12 -28.27 3.69 -10.06
CA ARG A 12 -29.02 4.28 -8.94
C ARG A 12 -29.52 3.22 -7.95
N LEU A 13 -29.99 2.08 -8.45
CA LEU A 13 -30.45 0.95 -7.63
C LEU A 13 -29.31 0.26 -6.88
N VAL A 14 -28.11 0.22 -7.46
CA VAL A 14 -26.90 -0.31 -6.80
C VAL A 14 -26.44 0.63 -5.68
N HIS A 15 -26.41 1.94 -5.93
CA HIS A 15 -25.91 2.92 -4.96
C HIS A 15 -26.80 3.05 -3.70
N GLN A 16 -28.11 2.79 -3.81
CA GLN A 16 -29.02 2.79 -2.67
C GLN A 16 -28.73 1.66 -1.65
N ARG A 17 -27.99 0.61 -2.02
CA ARG A 17 -27.63 -0.50 -1.13
C ARG A 17 -26.34 -0.29 -0.32
N ASP A 18 -25.49 0.66 -0.70
CA ASP A 18 -24.11 0.78 -0.17
C ASP A 18 -23.93 1.78 0.99
N ASN A 19 -25.01 2.35 1.54
CA ASN A 19 -24.93 3.30 2.66
C ASN A 19 -24.74 2.64 4.05
N LYS A 20 -23.95 1.56 4.11
CA LYS A 20 -23.51 0.97 5.39
C LYS A 20 -22.05 1.39 5.62
N PRO A 21 -21.68 1.91 6.82
CA PRO A 21 -20.29 2.29 7.08
C PRO A 21 -19.39 1.07 6.83
N LYS A 22 -18.45 1.20 5.88
CA LYS A 22 -17.53 0.12 5.52
C LYS A 22 -16.66 -0.19 6.73
N GLN A 23 -16.95 -1.32 7.38
CA GLN A 23 -15.99 -1.91 8.29
C GLN A 23 -14.71 -2.22 7.49
N PRO A 24 -13.52 -1.94 8.04
CA PRO A 24 -12.27 -2.25 7.36
C PRO A 24 -12.25 -3.74 7.03
N LYS A 25 -11.94 -4.06 5.76
CA LYS A 25 -11.99 -5.43 5.20
C LYS A 25 -11.17 -6.44 6.01
N TYR A 26 -10.22 -5.96 6.83
CA TYR A 26 -9.34 -6.76 7.67
C TYR A 26 -9.36 -6.38 9.16
N GLY A 27 -10.34 -5.59 9.64
CA GLY A 27 -10.38 -5.19 11.06
C GLY A 27 -9.25 -4.27 11.53
N ASN A 28 -8.42 -3.76 10.61
CA ASN A 28 -7.30 -2.87 10.94
C ASN A 28 -7.81 -1.54 11.49
N HIS A 29 -7.24 -1.14 12.63
CA HIS A 29 -7.44 0.18 13.22
C HIS A 29 -6.29 1.09 12.78
N LYS A 30 -6.61 2.16 12.06
CA LYS A 30 -5.64 3.19 11.67
C LYS A 30 -5.13 3.86 12.94
N VAL A 31 -3.82 4.10 13.01
CA VAL A 31 -3.24 4.83 14.15
C VAL A 31 -3.26 6.32 13.82
N VAL A 32 -3.97 7.08 14.65
CA VAL A 32 -4.06 8.54 14.61
C VAL A 32 -3.41 9.05 15.89
N VAL A 33 -2.40 9.90 15.77
CA VAL A 33 -1.77 10.59 16.90
C VAL A 33 -1.97 12.09 16.65
N ASP A 34 -2.51 12.81 17.62
CA ASP A 34 -2.80 14.25 17.54
C ASP A 34 -3.65 14.68 16.33
N GLY A 35 -4.58 13.81 15.91
CA GLY A 35 -5.47 14.08 14.77
C GLY A 35 -4.88 13.76 13.39
N GLU A 36 -3.59 13.40 13.32
CA GLU A 36 -2.92 13.03 12.07
C GLU A 36 -2.72 11.51 11.96
N LYS A 37 -3.01 10.98 10.78
CA LYS A 37 -2.81 9.55 10.49
C LYS A 37 -1.31 9.27 10.41
N VAL A 38 -0.80 8.47 11.34
CA VAL A 38 0.63 8.13 11.44
C VAL A 38 0.98 6.75 10.88
N ALA A 39 0.01 5.83 10.77
CA ALA A 39 0.19 4.51 10.14
C ALA A 39 -1.16 3.89 9.67
N ASP A 40 -1.11 2.95 8.71
CA ASP A 40 -2.30 2.23 8.22
C ASP A 40 -2.72 1.08 9.15
N SER A 41 -1.83 0.60 10.01
CA SER A 41 -2.14 -0.40 11.04
C SER A 41 -1.35 -0.21 12.34
N GLN A 42 -1.82 -0.84 13.42
CA GLN A 42 -1.10 -0.87 14.70
C GLN A 42 0.24 -1.62 14.58
N HIS A 43 0.34 -2.61 13.69
CA HIS A 43 1.59 -3.32 13.42
C HIS A 43 2.61 -2.35 12.84
N GLU A 44 2.27 -1.67 11.74
CA GLU A 44 3.15 -0.68 11.10
C GLU A 44 3.59 0.41 12.09
N TYR A 45 2.68 0.89 12.94
CA TYR A 45 3.02 1.91 13.94
C TYR A 45 4.06 1.41 14.96
N ARG A 46 3.91 0.17 15.47
CA ARG A 46 4.90 -0.42 16.39
C ARG A 46 6.26 -0.54 15.71
N ARG A 47 6.27 -1.04 14.47
CA ARG A 47 7.50 -1.20 13.70
C ARG A 47 8.18 0.14 13.39
N LEU A 48 7.42 1.16 13.04
CA LEU A 48 7.94 2.52 12.84
C LEU A 48 8.61 3.07 14.11
N ASN A 49 8.04 2.83 15.29
CA ASN A 49 8.63 3.28 16.55
C ASN A 49 9.96 2.55 16.85
N GLU A 50 10.05 1.26 16.56
CA GLU A 50 11.31 0.50 16.66
C GLU A 50 12.38 1.07 15.72
N LEU A 51 12.02 1.28 14.44
CA LEU A 51 12.94 1.84 13.44
C LEU A 51 13.41 3.26 13.83
N LYS A 52 12.53 4.10 14.41
CA LYS A 52 12.91 5.41 14.95
C LYS A 52 13.90 5.33 16.12
N VAL A 53 13.83 4.29 16.94
CA VAL A 53 14.81 4.04 18.00
C VAL A 53 16.14 3.62 17.38
N LEU A 54 16.12 2.67 16.44
CA LEU A 54 17.32 2.21 15.72
C LEU A 54 18.05 3.36 15.00
N GLN A 55 17.30 4.27 14.38
CA GLN A 55 17.89 5.45 13.75
C GLN A 55 18.55 6.38 14.77
N ARG A 56 17.93 6.57 15.94
CA ARG A 56 18.49 7.41 17.02
C ARG A 56 19.79 6.86 17.58
N VAL A 57 19.93 5.54 17.67
CA VAL A 57 21.15 4.88 18.16
C VAL A 57 22.19 4.63 17.07
N GLY A 58 21.91 5.03 15.82
CA GLY A 58 22.85 4.95 14.70
C GLY A 58 22.95 3.58 14.04
N GLU A 59 22.02 2.66 14.29
CA GLU A 59 21.98 1.33 13.66
C GLU A 59 21.39 1.37 12.23
N ILE A 60 20.58 2.39 11.94
CA ILE A 60 20.05 2.69 10.61
C ILE A 60 20.12 4.20 10.33
N LYS A 61 19.99 4.60 9.06
CA LYS A 61 19.92 5.99 8.61
C LYS A 61 18.92 6.17 7.46
N ASP A 62 18.54 7.43 7.25
CA ASP A 62 17.62 7.88 6.19
C ASP A 62 16.29 7.14 6.15
N LEU A 63 15.70 6.89 7.33
CA LEU A 63 14.39 6.25 7.45
C LEU A 63 13.31 7.09 6.77
N GLN A 64 12.69 6.50 5.76
CA GLN A 64 11.57 7.02 5.02
C GLN A 64 10.37 6.08 5.14
N THR A 65 9.18 6.64 5.00
CA THR A 65 7.91 5.89 5.07
C THR A 65 7.09 6.10 3.81
N GLN A 66 6.26 5.12 3.45
CA GLN A 66 5.33 5.22 2.31
C GLN A 66 6.01 5.59 0.99
N VAL A 67 7.20 5.04 0.75
CA VAL A 67 8.02 5.35 -0.44
C VAL A 67 7.41 4.68 -1.67
N ARG A 68 7.18 5.49 -2.72
CA ARG A 68 6.52 5.04 -3.94
C ARG A 68 7.53 4.64 -5.01
N TYR A 69 7.36 3.45 -5.56
CA TYR A 69 8.09 2.95 -6.71
C TYR A 69 7.14 2.69 -7.87
N ASN A 70 7.39 3.32 -9.01
CA ASN A 70 6.59 3.05 -10.20
C ASN A 70 6.92 1.67 -10.77
N LEU A 71 5.92 0.78 -10.86
CA LEU A 71 6.12 -0.57 -11.41
C LEU A 71 5.68 -0.62 -12.87
N ILE A 72 4.51 -0.09 -13.18
CA ILE A 72 3.96 -0.11 -14.52
C ILE A 72 3.48 1.30 -14.83
N PRO A 73 3.97 1.94 -15.90
CA PRO A 73 3.49 3.26 -16.29
C PRO A 73 2.04 3.17 -16.77
N ALA A 74 1.33 4.31 -16.74
CA ALA A 74 0.02 4.40 -17.36
C ALA A 74 0.12 4.12 -18.87
N GLN A 75 -0.79 3.32 -19.41
CA GLN A 75 -0.74 2.86 -20.79
C GLN A 75 -2.13 2.66 -21.38
N LYS A 76 -2.22 2.52 -22.70
CA LYS A 76 -3.48 2.16 -23.35
C LYS A 76 -3.59 0.65 -23.50
N ILE A 77 -4.68 0.07 -23.00
CA ILE A 77 -5.00 -1.36 -23.16
C ILE A 77 -6.32 -1.42 -23.94
N CYS A 78 -6.33 -2.07 -25.09
CA CYS A 78 -7.49 -2.14 -25.98
C CYS A 78 -8.05 -0.74 -26.36
N GLY A 79 -7.17 0.26 -26.53
CA GLY A 79 -7.54 1.64 -26.87
C GLY A 79 -7.92 2.52 -25.67
N GLU A 80 -8.19 1.94 -24.49
CA GLU A 80 -8.56 2.67 -23.29
C GLU A 80 -7.34 2.99 -22.41
N LYS A 81 -7.29 4.21 -21.86
CA LYS A 81 -6.21 4.61 -20.93
C LYS A 81 -6.40 3.94 -19.57
N VAL A 82 -5.46 3.10 -19.19
CA VAL A 82 -5.38 2.44 -17.89
C VAL A 82 -4.31 3.10 -17.04
N ARG A 83 -4.62 3.31 -15.75
CA ARG A 83 -3.70 3.91 -14.78
C ARG A 83 -2.46 3.04 -14.56
N GLY A 84 -1.36 3.68 -14.21
CA GLY A 84 -0.15 2.99 -13.77
C GLY A 84 -0.36 2.25 -12.45
N THR A 85 0.57 1.35 -12.16
CA THR A 85 0.65 0.60 -10.92
C THR A 85 1.94 0.96 -10.21
N ASP A 86 1.82 1.33 -8.93
CA ASP A 86 2.95 1.59 -8.07
C ASP A 86 3.01 0.55 -6.94
N TYR A 87 4.23 0.30 -6.47
CA TYR A 87 4.50 -0.27 -5.16
C TYR A 87 4.64 0.87 -4.16
N ILE A 88 4.08 0.73 -2.96
CA ILE A 88 4.27 1.70 -1.87
C ILE A 88 4.84 0.89 -0.72
N ALA A 89 6.11 1.11 -0.41
CA ALA A 89 6.81 0.46 0.69
C ALA A 89 6.48 1.14 2.01
N ASP A 90 6.26 0.36 3.07
CA ASP A 90 5.98 0.92 4.38
C ASP A 90 7.20 1.64 4.94
N PHE A 91 8.40 1.03 4.83
CA PHE A 91 9.66 1.60 5.30
C PHE A 91 10.81 1.38 4.31
N VAL A 92 11.67 2.39 4.20
CA VAL A 92 12.92 2.33 3.44
C VAL A 92 14.02 3.00 4.24
N TYR A 93 15.19 2.38 4.36
CA TYR A 93 16.32 2.91 5.12
C TYR A 93 17.63 2.23 4.72
N TRP A 94 18.74 2.75 5.24
CA TRP A 94 20.05 2.11 5.14
C TRP A 94 20.48 1.59 6.50
N THR A 95 21.12 0.42 6.56
CA THR A 95 21.77 -0.06 7.78
C THR A 95 23.06 0.72 8.05
N LYS A 96 23.63 0.58 9.25
CA LYS A 96 24.96 1.11 9.58
C LYS A 96 26.08 0.58 8.67
N ASP A 97 25.88 -0.60 8.09
CA ASP A 97 26.80 -1.26 7.16
C ASP A 97 26.51 -0.92 5.69
N ASP A 98 25.78 0.18 5.43
CA ASP A 98 25.44 0.69 4.10
C ASP A 98 24.62 -0.29 3.23
N GLN A 99 23.85 -1.19 3.85
CA GLN A 99 22.89 -2.02 3.14
C GLN A 99 21.53 -1.30 3.01
N PHE A 100 21.03 -1.20 1.79
CA PHE A 100 19.69 -0.69 1.52
C PHE A 100 18.63 -1.72 1.90
N ILE A 101 17.62 -1.30 2.67
CA ILE A 101 16.49 -2.13 3.09
C ILE A 101 15.17 -1.49 2.65
N CYS A 102 14.33 -2.29 2.00
CA CYS A 102 12.92 -2.00 1.74
C CYS A 102 12.08 -3.00 2.54
N GLU A 103 11.34 -2.51 3.53
CA GLU A 103 10.60 -3.32 4.49
C GLU A 103 9.10 -3.05 4.40
N ASP A 104 8.30 -4.10 4.50
CA ASP A 104 6.84 -4.05 4.41
C ASP A 104 6.20 -4.85 5.56
N ALA A 105 5.43 -4.17 6.41
CA ALA A 105 4.85 -4.76 7.61
C ALA A 105 3.51 -5.41 7.25
N LYS A 106 3.52 -6.68 6.83
CA LYS A 106 2.34 -7.38 6.29
C LYS A 106 2.04 -8.67 7.02
N GLY A 107 0.81 -8.74 7.56
CA GLY A 107 0.27 -9.98 8.13
C GLY A 107 -0.33 -10.96 7.10
N HIS A 108 -0.94 -10.49 6.02
CA HIS A 108 -1.60 -11.35 5.02
C HIS A 108 -1.21 -10.98 3.59
N LYS A 109 -0.71 -11.97 2.83
CA LYS A 109 -0.25 -11.79 1.45
C LYS A 109 -1.43 -11.93 0.48
N THR A 110 -1.82 -10.82 -0.11
CA THR A 110 -2.78 -10.82 -1.22
C THR A 110 -2.09 -11.14 -2.55
N ALA A 111 -2.84 -11.62 -3.53
CA ALA A 111 -2.29 -11.96 -4.85
C ALA A 111 -1.66 -10.74 -5.57
N ASP A 112 -2.25 -9.56 -5.42
CA ASP A 112 -1.71 -8.31 -5.98
C ASP A 112 -0.40 -7.92 -5.31
N TYR A 113 -0.28 -8.08 -3.99
CA TYR A 113 0.98 -7.87 -3.26
C TYR A 113 2.09 -8.79 -3.79
N ILE A 114 1.81 -10.08 -3.94
CA ILE A 114 2.80 -11.07 -4.42
C ILE A 114 3.33 -10.67 -5.80
N ILE A 115 2.45 -10.26 -6.72
CA ILE A 115 2.84 -9.83 -8.07
C ILE A 115 3.65 -8.54 -8.00
N LYS A 116 3.20 -7.54 -7.24
CA LYS A 116 3.91 -6.26 -7.10
C LYS A 116 5.29 -6.42 -6.47
N ARG A 117 5.45 -7.31 -5.49
CA ARG A 117 6.77 -7.66 -4.90
C ARG A 117 7.71 -8.31 -5.92
N LYS A 118 7.20 -9.22 -6.77
CA LYS A 118 7.99 -9.78 -7.88
C LYS A 118 8.42 -8.70 -8.88
N LEU A 119 7.51 -7.76 -9.19
CA LEU A 119 7.82 -6.63 -10.09
C LEU A 119 8.83 -5.66 -9.48
N MET A 120 8.80 -5.43 -8.15
CA MET A 120 9.84 -4.65 -7.46
C MET A 120 11.23 -5.21 -7.71
N LYS A 121 11.40 -6.53 -7.55
CA LYS A 121 12.67 -7.19 -7.83
C LYS A 121 13.04 -7.11 -9.32
N LEU A 122 12.09 -7.35 -10.22
CA LEU A 122 12.36 -7.35 -11.65
C LEU A 122 12.77 -5.96 -12.19
N ILE A 123 12.09 -4.90 -11.74
CA ILE A 123 12.19 -3.56 -12.34
C ILE A 123 13.22 -2.70 -11.60
N HIS A 124 13.21 -2.73 -10.27
CA HIS A 124 14.07 -1.89 -9.44
C HIS A 124 15.25 -2.65 -8.85
N ASN A 125 15.32 -3.98 -9.03
CA ASN A 125 16.30 -4.85 -8.38
C ASN A 125 16.32 -4.73 -6.84
N ILE A 126 15.17 -4.39 -6.24
CA ILE A 126 15.01 -4.26 -4.80
C ILE A 126 14.30 -5.49 -4.25
N ASP A 127 14.90 -6.12 -3.26
CA ASP A 127 14.26 -7.15 -2.45
C ASP A 127 13.42 -6.49 -1.35
N VAL A 128 12.15 -6.88 -1.25
CA VAL A 128 11.26 -6.45 -0.17
C VAL A 128 11.30 -7.48 0.95
N VAL A 129 11.63 -7.03 2.15
CA VAL A 129 11.61 -7.81 3.40
C VAL A 129 10.23 -7.68 4.04
N GLU A 130 9.65 -8.81 4.44
CA GLU A 130 8.35 -8.86 5.12
C GLU A 130 8.57 -9.00 6.63
N VAL A 131 7.85 -8.21 7.42
CA VAL A 131 7.85 -8.24 8.89
C VAL A 131 6.43 -8.34 9.44
#